data_AF-A0AAV4GIR1-F1
#
_entry.id   AF-A0AAV4GIR1-F1
#
_cell.length_a   1.000
_cell.length_b   1.000
_cell.length_c   1.000
_cell.angle_alpha   90.00
_cell.angle_beta   90.00
_cell.angle_gamma   90.00
#
_symmetry.space_group_name_H-M   'P 1'
#
loop_
_entity.id
_entity.type
_entity.pdbx_description
1 polymer ?
#
loop_
_entity_poly.entity_id
_entity_poly.type
_entity_poly.pdbx_seq_one_letter_code
_entity_poly.pdbx_strand_id
1 'polypeptide(L)'
;MIEVKIDRDLTYKQIVSEVFATLMSSDKIMSAGIFLDRGVFPGDNNPVSAYAWKSATNGLGNVVDLYEDGEDFTRENWFIQAKQAYTQISDSNTKPFSTFREVRVSRMGAARPTPEPVTYTATSYDQGTWLPPQFVCSWQRAGWIASYVSPILVPGPLGYGVVFGGVVKIDAAFTADNISPN
;
A
#
# COMPACT_ATOMS: atom_id res chain seq x y z
N MET A 1 5.00 34.01 7.12
CA MET A 1 6.12 33.06 7.18
C MET A 1 5.52 31.72 7.58
N ILE A 2 5.48 30.74 6.66
CA ILE A 2 4.93 29.41 6.97
C ILE A 2 6.08 28.62 7.58
N GLU A 3 5.97 28.34 8.86
CA GLU A 3 6.92 27.53 9.60
C GLU A 3 6.73 26.07 9.16
N VAL A 4 7.68 25.54 8.40
CA VAL A 4 7.71 24.12 8.04
C VAL A 4 8.18 23.38 9.28
N LYS A 5 7.23 22.88 10.07
CA LYS A 5 7.54 22.04 11.23
C LYS A 5 8.22 20.75 10.76
N ILE A 6 9.16 20.27 11.58
CA ILE A 6 9.79 18.96 11.46
C ILE A 6 8.75 17.89 11.12
N ASP A 7 9.15 17.01 10.21
CA ASP A 7 8.34 15.92 9.68
C ASP A 7 7.69 15.14 10.83
N ARG A 8 6.37 15.06 10.81
CA ARG A 8 5.62 14.28 11.79
C ARG A 8 5.50 12.86 11.26
N ASP A 9 5.47 11.90 12.18
CA ASP A 9 5.18 10.52 11.82
C ASP A 9 3.88 10.44 11.01
N LEU A 10 3.91 9.60 9.97
CA LEU A 10 2.79 9.40 9.07
C LEU A 10 1.58 8.93 9.89
N THR A 11 0.52 9.73 9.93
CA THR A 11 -0.70 9.37 10.66
C THR A 11 -1.50 8.34 9.88
N TYR A 12 -2.21 7.45 10.58
CA TYR A 12 -3.13 6.48 9.96
C TYR A 12 -4.08 7.12 8.93
N LYS A 13 -4.60 8.32 9.23
CA LYS A 13 -5.45 9.09 8.31
C LYS A 13 -4.76 9.46 7.00
N GLN A 14 -3.45 9.75 7.04
CA GLN A 14 -2.66 10.02 5.84
C GLN A 14 -2.49 8.74 5.02
N ILE A 15 -2.20 7.60 5.66
CA ILE A 15 -2.11 6.29 4.98
C ILE A 15 -3.44 5.98 4.28
N VAL A 16 -4.55 6.11 4.99
CA VAL A 16 -5.90 5.94 4.42
C VAL A 16 -6.12 6.86 3.23
N SER A 17 -5.69 8.13 3.30
CA SER A 17 -5.84 9.06 2.19
C SER A 17 -5.00 8.69 0.96
N GLU A 18 -3.79 8.13 1.15
CA GLU A 18 -2.94 7.66 0.05
C GLU A 18 -3.52 6.41 -0.61
N VAL A 19 -4.02 5.47 0.18
CA VAL A 19 -4.70 4.27 -0.34
C VAL A 19 -5.94 4.67 -1.12
N PHE A 20 -6.73 5.62 -0.60
CA PHE A 20 -7.91 6.13 -1.28
C PHE A 20 -7.56 6.87 -2.57
N ALA A 21 -6.52 7.71 -2.57
CA ALA A 21 -6.04 8.38 -3.78
C ALA A 21 -5.59 7.37 -4.84
N THR A 22 -4.91 6.29 -4.43
CA THR A 22 -4.51 5.20 -5.32
C THR A 22 -5.72 4.51 -5.93
N LEU A 23 -6.76 4.19 -5.14
CA LEU A 23 -8.02 3.62 -5.63
C LEU A 23 -8.68 4.50 -6.70
N MET A 24 -8.68 5.81 -6.49
CA MET A 24 -9.31 6.79 -7.38
C MET A 24 -8.46 7.17 -8.60
N SER A 25 -7.18 6.78 -8.62
CA SER A 25 -6.25 7.15 -9.70
C SER A 25 -6.58 6.50 -11.05
N SER A 26 -7.25 5.35 -11.05
CA SER A 26 -7.57 4.60 -12.26
C SER A 26 -8.86 3.80 -12.10
N ASP A 27 -9.68 3.77 -13.15
CA ASP A 27 -10.92 2.97 -13.19
C ASP A 27 -10.66 1.46 -13.19
N LYS A 28 -9.47 1.03 -13.61
CA LYS A 28 -9.09 -0.39 -13.63
C LYS A 28 -8.78 -0.94 -12.24
N ILE A 29 -8.42 -0.07 -11.29
CA ILE A 29 -8.15 -0.45 -9.91
C ILE A 29 -9.50 -0.59 -9.20
N MET A 30 -9.72 -1.77 -8.64
CA MET A 30 -10.99 -2.13 -7.99
C MET A 30 -10.86 -2.14 -6.47
N SER A 31 -9.70 -2.55 -5.95
CA SER A 31 -9.31 -2.33 -4.56
C SER A 31 -7.82 -2.08 -4.43
N ALA A 32 -7.46 -1.36 -3.38
CA ALA A 32 -6.09 -1.11 -2.98
C ALA A 32 -6.01 -1.19 -1.46
N GLY A 33 -4.92 -1.71 -0.92
CA GLY A 33 -4.75 -1.75 0.51
C GLY A 33 -3.30 -1.78 0.94
N ILE A 34 -3.07 -1.20 2.12
CA ILE A 34 -1.82 -1.28 2.86
C ILE A 34 -2.10 -2.09 4.12
N PHE A 35 -1.33 -3.16 4.31
CA PHE A 35 -1.50 -4.16 5.36
C PHE A 35 -0.21 -4.22 6.16
N LEU A 36 -0.19 -3.63 7.34
CA LEU A 36 1.00 -3.50 8.16
C LEU A 36 1.02 -4.60 9.21
N ASP A 37 2.18 -5.27 9.33
CA ASP A 37 2.40 -6.29 10.35
C ASP A 37 2.52 -5.64 11.74
N ARG A 38 2.52 -6.47 12.77
CA ARG A 38 2.58 -6.04 14.17
C ARG A 38 3.87 -5.27 14.46
N GLY A 39 3.77 -4.21 15.26
CA GLY A 39 4.95 -3.48 15.76
C GLY A 39 5.59 -2.54 14.75
N VAL A 40 4.91 -2.23 13.64
CA VAL A 40 5.36 -1.23 12.67
C VAL A 40 5.20 0.19 13.21
N PHE A 41 4.11 0.45 13.95
CA PHE A 41 3.92 1.73 14.62
C PHE A 41 4.47 1.69 16.05
N PRO A 42 5.23 2.72 16.47
CA PRO A 42 5.70 2.82 17.85
C PRO A 42 4.50 2.82 18.83
N GLY A 43 4.45 1.80 19.70
CA GLY A 43 3.42 1.69 20.73
C GLY A 43 2.16 0.91 20.36
N ASP A 44 2.04 0.40 19.13
CA ASP A 44 0.95 -0.49 18.73
C ASP A 44 1.48 -1.89 18.35
N ASN A 45 0.95 -2.91 19.02
CA ASN A 45 1.29 -4.31 18.79
C ASN A 45 0.29 -5.01 17.87
N ASN A 46 -0.79 -4.33 17.46
CA ASN A 46 -1.77 -4.89 16.55
C ASN A 46 -1.36 -4.68 15.09
N PRO A 47 -1.73 -5.61 14.19
CA PRO A 47 -1.71 -5.35 12.76
C PRO A 47 -2.66 -4.19 12.44
N VAL A 48 -2.27 -3.35 11.49
CA VAL A 48 -3.07 -2.21 11.04
C VAL A 48 -3.30 -2.34 9.55
N SER A 49 -4.52 -2.06 9.09
CA SER A 49 -4.78 -2.03 7.66
C SER A 49 -5.56 -0.80 7.21
N ALA A 50 -5.27 -0.40 6.00
CA ALA A 50 -6.08 0.56 5.26
C ALA A 50 -6.48 -0.13 3.96
N TYR A 51 -7.68 -0.68 3.91
CA TYR A 51 -8.23 -1.35 2.74
C TYR A 51 -9.32 -0.50 2.11
N ALA A 52 -9.13 -0.15 0.84
CA ALA A 52 -10.08 0.63 0.07
C ALA A 52 -10.60 -0.15 -1.14
N TRP A 53 -11.90 -0.03 -1.42
CA TRP A 53 -12.54 -0.66 -2.57
C TRP A 53 -13.61 0.23 -3.19
N LYS A 54 -13.86 0.01 -4.50
CA LYS A 54 -14.96 0.66 -5.20
C LYS A 54 -16.26 -0.12 -4.98
N SER A 55 -17.30 0.60 -4.58
CA SER A 55 -18.65 0.06 -4.51
C SER A 55 -19.17 -0.28 -5.91
N ALA A 56 -19.67 -1.50 -6.08
CA ALA A 56 -20.26 -1.96 -7.33
C ALA A 56 -21.55 -1.20 -7.71
N THR A 57 -22.26 -0.62 -6.74
CA THR A 57 -23.54 0.06 -6.97
C THR A 57 -23.36 1.52 -7.35
N ASN A 58 -22.42 2.24 -6.73
CA ASN A 58 -22.35 3.70 -6.83
C ASN A 58 -21.01 4.21 -7.39
N GLY A 59 -20.01 3.34 -7.58
CA GLY A 59 -18.66 3.73 -7.97
C GLY A 59 -17.88 4.53 -6.91
N LEU A 60 -18.49 4.78 -5.75
CA LEU A 60 -17.85 5.46 -4.62
C LEU A 60 -16.82 4.54 -3.97
N GLY A 61 -15.67 5.11 -3.59
CA GLY A 61 -14.67 4.41 -2.80
C GLY A 61 -15.08 4.35 -1.33
N ASN A 62 -14.87 3.20 -0.69
CA ASN A 62 -14.96 3.01 0.75
C ASN A 62 -13.58 2.66 1.29
N VAL A 63 -13.33 2.93 2.57
CA VAL A 63 -12.10 2.51 3.27
C VAL A 63 -12.47 1.92 4.62
N VAL A 64 -11.78 0.85 5.00
CA VAL A 64 -11.93 0.18 6.30
C VAL A 64 -10.56 -0.28 6.81
N ASP A 65 -10.42 -0.39 8.13
CA ASP A 65 -9.39 -1.24 8.73
C ASP A 65 -9.97 -2.65 8.92
N LEU A 66 -9.48 -3.61 8.13
CA LEU A 66 -9.90 -5.01 8.21
C LEU A 66 -9.68 -5.60 9.60
N TYR A 67 -8.57 -5.27 10.26
CA TYR A 67 -8.27 -5.86 11.57
C TYR A 67 -9.21 -5.32 12.66
N GLU A 68 -9.53 -4.02 12.62
CA GLU A 68 -10.51 -3.42 13.53
C GLU A 68 -11.93 -3.97 13.28
N ASP A 69 -12.25 -4.31 12.02
CA ASP A 69 -13.53 -4.93 11.63
C ASP A 69 -13.59 -6.46 11.91
N GLY A 70 -12.51 -7.03 12.48
CA GLY A 70 -12.44 -8.42 12.91
C GLY A 70 -11.91 -9.41 11.85
N GLU A 71 -11.43 -8.91 10.70
CA GLU A 71 -10.80 -9.72 9.65
C GLU A 71 -9.26 -9.79 9.84
N ASP A 72 -8.76 -10.99 10.15
CA ASP A 72 -7.32 -11.23 10.33
C ASP A 72 -6.61 -11.48 8.99
N PHE A 73 -6.25 -10.38 8.31
CA PHE A 73 -5.51 -10.43 7.04
C PHE A 73 -4.11 -11.07 7.15
N THR A 74 -3.54 -11.20 8.36
CA THR A 74 -2.19 -11.75 8.53
C THR A 74 -2.13 -13.26 8.26
N ARG A 75 -3.29 -13.93 8.29
CA ARG A 75 -3.45 -15.36 8.00
C ARG A 75 -3.72 -15.65 6.53
N GLU A 76 -3.93 -14.60 5.73
CA GLU A 76 -4.20 -14.77 4.31
C GLU A 76 -2.98 -15.31 3.57
N ASN A 77 -3.22 -16.21 2.61
CA ASN A 77 -2.15 -16.87 1.85
C ASN A 77 -1.23 -15.85 1.16
N TRP A 78 -1.79 -14.78 0.61
CA TRP A 78 -1.02 -13.75 -0.07
C TRP A 78 -0.11 -12.97 0.90
N PHE A 79 -0.53 -12.77 2.15
CA PHE A 79 0.26 -12.08 3.17
C PHE A 79 1.40 -12.97 3.65
N ILE A 80 1.11 -14.25 3.90
CA ILE A 80 2.10 -15.26 4.29
C ILE A 80 3.15 -15.42 3.18
N GLN A 81 2.72 -15.53 1.92
CA GLN A 81 3.62 -15.65 0.77
C GLN A 81 4.51 -14.41 0.62
N ALA A 82 3.97 -13.19 0.77
CA ALA A 82 4.78 -11.98 0.71
C ALA A 82 5.83 -11.93 1.84
N LYS A 83 5.47 -12.36 3.05
CA LYS A 83 6.38 -12.45 4.19
C LYS A 83 7.48 -13.48 3.96
N GLN A 84 7.14 -14.64 3.40
CA GLN A 84 8.13 -15.67 3.01
C GLN A 84 9.04 -15.18 1.87
N ALA A 85 8.47 -14.53 0.86
CA ALA A 85 9.24 -13.95 -0.24
C ALA A 85 10.26 -12.93 0.29
N TYR A 86 9.89 -12.09 1.25
CA TYR A 86 10.82 -11.20 1.93
C TYR A 86 12.00 -11.92 2.58
N THR A 87 11.81 -13.08 3.22
CA THR A 87 12.96 -13.82 3.81
C THR A 87 13.99 -14.27 2.76
N GLN A 88 13.60 -14.29 1.48
CA GLN A 88 14.47 -14.56 0.34
C GLN A 88 15.02 -13.28 -0.32
N ILE A 89 14.47 -12.10 0.01
CA ILE A 89 14.95 -10.79 -0.46
C ILE A 89 16.17 -10.41 0.37
N SER A 90 17.36 -10.48 -0.23
CA SER A 90 18.60 -10.00 0.38
C SER A 90 18.65 -8.47 0.42
N ASP A 91 19.44 -7.88 1.33
CA ASP A 91 19.64 -6.42 1.43
C ASP A 91 20.04 -5.77 0.08
N SER A 92 20.73 -6.52 -0.79
CA SER A 92 21.14 -6.11 -2.14
C SER A 92 19.99 -5.82 -3.11
N ASN A 93 18.77 -6.24 -2.77
CA ASN A 93 17.59 -6.09 -3.61
C ASN A 93 16.83 -4.79 -3.29
N THR A 94 17.19 -4.09 -2.23
CA THR A 94 16.57 -2.80 -1.91
C THR A 94 17.26 -1.67 -2.69
N LYS A 95 16.46 -0.72 -3.19
CA LYS A 95 16.97 0.47 -3.88
C LYS A 95 16.65 1.72 -3.07
N PRO A 96 17.60 2.67 -2.93
CA PRO A 96 17.28 3.99 -2.41
C PRO A 96 16.45 4.74 -3.46
N PHE A 97 15.26 5.15 -3.07
CA PHE A 97 14.40 6.03 -3.83
C PHE A 97 14.44 7.42 -3.21
N SER A 98 14.49 8.45 -4.04
CA SER A 98 14.34 9.83 -3.61
C SER A 98 13.10 10.42 -4.25
N THR A 99 12.27 11.05 -3.44
CA THR A 99 11.06 11.73 -3.90
C THR A 99 10.93 13.10 -3.28
N PHE A 100 10.40 14.05 -4.05
CA PHE A 100 10.03 15.36 -3.55
C PHE A 100 8.56 15.33 -3.16
N ARG A 101 8.23 15.70 -1.93
CA ARG A 101 6.82 15.80 -1.53
C ARG A 101 6.24 17.07 -2.14
N GLU A 102 5.12 16.96 -2.84
CA GLU A 102 4.40 18.14 -3.32
C GLU A 102 3.48 18.65 -2.21
N VAL A 103 3.81 19.81 -1.66
CA VAL A 103 2.99 20.46 -0.64
C VAL A 103 2.07 21.46 -1.33
N ARG A 104 0.76 21.35 -1.07
CA ARG A 104 -0.21 22.33 -1.54
C ARG A 104 0.03 23.66 -0.84
N VAL A 105 0.44 24.68 -1.60
CA VAL A 105 0.74 26.03 -1.08
C VAL A 105 -0.41 27.01 -1.29
N SER A 106 -1.44 26.61 -2.05
CA SER A 106 -2.58 27.48 -2.35
C SER A 106 -3.89 26.71 -2.40
N ARG A 107 -4.95 27.38 -1.94
CA ARG A 107 -6.33 26.89 -2.02
C ARG A 107 -6.77 26.64 -3.47
N MET A 108 -6.20 27.36 -4.43
CA MET A 108 -6.47 27.24 -5.87
C MET A 108 -5.75 26.05 -6.53
N GLY A 109 -4.99 25.25 -5.77
CA GLY A 109 -4.39 24.01 -6.26
C GLY A 109 -2.91 24.09 -6.65
N ALA A 110 -2.27 25.25 -6.46
CA ALA A 110 -0.82 25.34 -6.66
C ALA A 110 -0.09 24.48 -5.61
N ALA A 111 0.73 23.55 -6.08
CA ALA A 111 1.64 22.73 -5.28
C ALA A 111 3.08 23.18 -5.51
N ARG A 112 3.94 23.00 -4.50
CA ARG A 112 5.38 23.19 -4.60
C ARG A 112 6.10 21.96 -4.04
N PRO A 113 7.15 21.46 -4.73
CA PRO A 113 7.99 20.41 -4.18
C PRO A 113 8.72 20.91 -2.93
N THR A 114 8.96 20.01 -1.98
CA THR A 114 9.78 20.28 -0.80
C THR A 114 11.21 20.66 -1.21
N PRO A 115 11.91 21.52 -0.43
CA PRO A 115 13.29 21.91 -0.73
C PRO A 115 14.26 20.72 -0.69
N GLU A 116 13.98 19.76 0.18
CA GLU A 116 14.82 18.58 0.41
C GLU A 116 14.08 17.32 -0.06
N PRO A 117 14.75 16.43 -0.80
CA PRO A 117 14.19 15.16 -1.21
C PRO A 117 14.12 14.21 -0.01
N VAL A 118 12.98 13.53 0.14
CA VAL A 118 12.84 12.43 1.07
C VAL A 118 13.45 11.20 0.43
N THR A 119 14.52 10.68 1.04
CA THR A 119 15.15 9.44 0.59
C THR A 119 14.66 8.30 1.47
N TYR A 120 14.19 7.23 0.84
CA TYR A 120 13.75 6.02 1.53
C TYR A 120 14.23 4.78 0.78
N THR A 121 14.50 3.72 1.52
CA THR A 121 14.88 2.43 0.95
C THR A 121 13.62 1.60 0.78
N ALA A 122 13.34 1.15 -0.43
CA ALA A 122 12.21 0.27 -0.71
C ALA A 122 12.60 -0.87 -1.64
N THR A 123 11.74 -1.89 -1.65
CA THR A 123 11.72 -2.90 -2.70
C THR A 123 11.36 -2.24 -4.03
N SER A 124 11.98 -2.71 -5.10
CA SER A 124 11.66 -2.25 -6.45
C SER A 124 10.40 -2.99 -6.95
N TYR A 125 9.64 -2.37 -7.87
CA TYR A 125 8.36 -2.93 -8.34
C TYR A 125 8.51 -4.31 -9.01
N ASP A 126 9.70 -4.64 -9.53
CA ASP A 126 10.03 -5.98 -10.02
C ASP A 126 9.99 -7.09 -8.95
N GLN A 127 9.95 -6.74 -7.66
CA GLN A 127 9.92 -7.69 -6.55
C GLN A 127 8.53 -8.00 -6.04
N GLY A 128 7.51 -7.29 -6.52
CA GLY A 128 6.13 -7.68 -6.25
C GLY A 128 5.72 -8.90 -7.07
N THR A 129 4.77 -9.65 -6.53
CA THR A 129 4.27 -10.87 -7.13
C THR A 129 2.84 -10.65 -7.62
N TRP A 130 2.60 -11.02 -8.87
CA TRP A 130 1.24 -11.17 -9.39
C TRP A 130 0.69 -12.51 -8.92
N LEU A 131 -0.45 -12.48 -8.25
CA LEU A 131 -1.20 -13.68 -7.92
C LEU A 131 -1.96 -14.16 -9.15
N PRO A 132 -2.22 -15.48 -9.25
CA PRO A 132 -3.06 -16.01 -10.30
C PRO A 132 -4.44 -15.32 -10.28
N PRO A 133 -5.04 -15.03 -11.45
CA PRO A 133 -6.36 -14.44 -11.51
C PRO A 133 -7.38 -15.28 -10.76
N GLN A 134 -8.19 -14.62 -9.93
CA GLN A 134 -9.18 -15.28 -9.08
C GLN A 134 -10.52 -14.57 -9.17
N PHE A 135 -11.60 -15.34 -9.05
CA PHE A 135 -12.93 -14.79 -8.94
C PHE A 135 -13.24 -14.49 -7.48
N VAL A 136 -13.38 -13.22 -7.14
CA VAL A 136 -13.76 -12.80 -5.79
C VAL A 136 -15.26 -12.60 -5.75
N CYS A 137 -15.91 -13.20 -4.76
CA CYS A 137 -17.32 -13.02 -4.44
C CYS A 137 -17.42 -12.66 -2.96
N SER A 138 -17.17 -11.40 -2.63
CA SER A 138 -17.34 -10.86 -1.28
C SER A 138 -18.48 -9.84 -1.25
N TRP A 139 -18.91 -9.49 -0.04
CA TRP A 139 -19.90 -8.43 0.16
C TRP A 139 -19.42 -7.07 -0.37
N GLN A 140 -18.11 -6.87 -0.49
CA GLN A 140 -17.51 -5.66 -1.03
C GLN A 140 -17.54 -5.64 -2.57
N ARG A 141 -17.40 -6.79 -3.23
CA ARG A 141 -17.26 -6.90 -4.69
C ARG A 141 -17.46 -8.32 -5.23
N ALA A 142 -17.97 -8.40 -6.46
CA ALA A 142 -18.01 -9.62 -7.27
C ALA A 142 -17.30 -9.42 -8.61
N GLY A 143 -16.37 -10.30 -8.98
CA GLY A 143 -15.72 -10.28 -10.30
C GLY A 143 -14.34 -10.94 -10.36
N TRP A 144 -13.83 -11.06 -11.58
CA TRP A 144 -12.48 -11.54 -11.85
C TRP A 144 -11.44 -10.46 -11.55
N ILE A 145 -10.39 -10.83 -10.85
CA ILE A 145 -9.36 -9.90 -10.39
C ILE A 145 -7.97 -10.46 -10.67
N ALA A 146 -7.04 -9.56 -10.96
CA ALA A 146 -5.62 -9.83 -10.89
C ALA A 146 -5.06 -9.03 -9.72
N SER A 147 -4.43 -9.72 -8.77
CA SER A 147 -3.87 -9.09 -7.58
C SER A 147 -2.37 -8.96 -7.72
N TYR A 148 -1.87 -7.75 -7.50
CA TYR A 148 -0.45 -7.47 -7.36
C TYR A 148 -0.13 -7.25 -5.89
N VAL A 149 0.91 -7.92 -5.40
CA VAL A 149 1.29 -7.92 -3.99
C VAL A 149 2.76 -7.55 -3.86
N SER A 150 3.07 -6.52 -3.09
CA SER A 150 4.44 -6.04 -2.87
C SER A 150 4.75 -5.93 -1.38
N PRO A 151 5.88 -6.48 -0.89
CA PRO A 151 6.24 -6.35 0.51
C PRO A 151 6.67 -4.91 0.83
N ILE A 152 6.28 -4.43 2.01
CA ILE A 152 6.75 -3.18 2.62
C ILE A 152 7.88 -3.52 3.56
N LEU A 153 8.98 -2.79 3.44
CA LEU A 153 10.15 -2.92 4.28
C LEU A 153 10.25 -1.72 5.22
N VAL A 154 10.57 -1.98 6.48
CA VAL A 154 10.78 -0.95 7.49
C VAL A 154 12.16 -1.10 8.12
N PRO A 155 12.77 -0.03 8.64
CA PRO A 155 14.02 -0.12 9.37
C PRO A 155 13.90 -1.07 10.56
N GLY A 156 14.94 -1.88 10.80
CA GLY A 156 14.98 -2.74 11.98
C GLY A 156 14.99 -1.96 13.30
N PRO A 157 14.70 -2.61 14.45
CA PRO A 157 14.58 -1.95 15.76
C PRO A 157 15.83 -1.19 16.24
N LEU A 158 17.01 -1.56 15.70
CA LEU A 158 18.30 -0.93 16.00
C LEU A 158 18.80 0.00 14.89
N GLY A 159 17.97 0.29 13.88
CA GLY A 159 18.33 1.10 12.71
C GLY A 159 19.26 0.39 11.72
N TYR A 160 19.56 -0.89 11.95
CA TYR A 160 20.37 -1.73 11.05
C TYR A 160 19.49 -2.77 10.36
N GLY A 161 19.66 -2.90 9.04
CA GLY A 161 18.91 -3.82 8.21
C GLY A 161 17.46 -3.41 7.99
N VAL A 162 16.84 -4.05 7.01
CA VAL A 162 15.40 -3.93 6.75
C VAL A 162 14.68 -5.12 7.35
N VAL A 163 13.51 -4.90 7.93
CA VAL A 163 12.58 -5.95 8.39
C VAL A 163 11.28 -5.88 7.61
N PHE A 164 10.56 -6.98 7.55
CA PHE A 164 9.21 -7.01 6.98
C PHE A 164 8.28 -6.11 7.78
N GLY A 165 7.76 -5.06 7.16
CA GLY A 165 6.77 -4.18 7.75
C GLY A 165 5.35 -4.48 7.31
N GLY A 166 5.14 -5.20 6.21
CA GLY A 166 3.80 -5.48 5.73
C GLY A 166 3.73 -5.66 4.23
N VAL A 167 2.58 -5.36 3.66
CA VAL A 167 2.24 -5.64 2.27
C VAL A 167 1.38 -4.52 1.69
N VAL A 168 1.71 -4.07 0.49
CA VAL A 168 0.78 -3.36 -0.39
C VAL A 168 0.13 -4.38 -1.31
N LYS A 169 -1.20 -4.37 -1.39
CA LYS A 169 -1.96 -5.21 -2.33
C LYS A 169 -2.86 -4.33 -3.17
N ILE A 170 -2.84 -4.55 -4.47
CA ILE A 170 -3.69 -3.87 -5.45
C ILE A 170 -4.43 -4.93 -6.25
N ASP A 171 -5.73 -4.77 -6.39
CA ASP A 171 -6.57 -5.66 -7.17
C ASP A 171 -7.12 -4.90 -8.37
N ALA A 172 -6.69 -5.30 -9.57
CA ALA A 172 -7.18 -4.77 -10.82
C ALA A 172 -8.31 -5.65 -11.38
N ALA A 173 -9.24 -5.04 -12.11
CA ALA A 173 -10.25 -5.79 -12.86
C ALA A 173 -9.57 -6.66 -13.93
N PHE A 174 -9.87 -7.95 -13.93
CA PHE A 174 -9.35 -8.88 -14.92
C PHE A 174 -10.45 -9.19 -15.94
N THR A 175 -10.26 -8.72 -17.17
CA THR A 175 -11.12 -9.03 -18.32
C THR A 175 -10.27 -9.68 -19.41
N ALA A 176 -10.89 -10.46 -20.29
CA ALA A 176 -10.19 -11.13 -21.40
C ALA A 176 -9.39 -10.14 -22.26
N ASP A 177 -9.85 -8.89 -22.35
CA ASP A 177 -9.21 -7.81 -23.10
C ASP A 177 -7.90 -7.30 -22.45
N ASN A 178 -7.67 -7.59 -21.16
CA ASN A 178 -6.47 -7.19 -20.43
C ASN A 178 -5.33 -8.23 -20.53
N ILE A 179 -5.54 -9.34 -21.25
CA ILE A 179 -4.50 -10.31 -21.57
C ILE A 179 -3.74 -9.77 -22.78
N SER A 180 -2.66 -9.02 -22.55
CA SER A 180 -1.72 -8.72 -23.64
C SER A 180 -1.09 -10.03 -24.11
N PRO A 181 -1.16 -10.38 -25.40
CA PRO A 181 -0.36 -11.45 -25.97
C PRO A 181 1.05 -10.92 -26.22
N ASN A 182 1.84 -10.68 -25.17
CA ASN A 182 3.29 -10.45 -25.28
C ASN A 182 4.00 -10.93 -24.03
#